data_AF-A0A1C5W6L4-F1
#
_entry.id   AF-A0A1C5W6L4-F1
#
_cell.length_a   1.000
_cell.length_b   1.000
_cell.length_c   1.000
_cell.angle_alpha   90.00
_cell.angle_beta   90.00
_cell.angle_gamma   90.00
#
_symmetry.space_group_name_H-M   'P 1'
#
loop_
_entity.id
_entity.type
_entity.pdbx_description
1 polymer ?
#
loop_
_entity_poly.entity_id
_entity_poly.type
_entity_poly.pdbx_seq_one_letter_code
_entity_poly.pdbx_strand_id
1 'polypeptide(L)'
;MNILEKLMKILEKSRKELLLSEEDKKIIKEISQCNNSYYRMRILDILKYELEDWSYDILKTMIEDKNRFVAEKSIFIIATFIKLKDFYGLFRKTINDEFLNYASVEAIAYIGKERRIDEDIIEKQVRQMLSEVDETSCAIYRIYAYIFDITNDEKYIDNILEGLQSKNDDERYQALYTTDYIINECLDREMLLDKIDKKLRDSMENEQRYNRIYRERLVNLIREKSGKKREIIYDQEKIFHQRVLNDSKYILQRCIFELYYPINDDPYKIVLNLLEENRGKIQEEEFYIFGSYIESIYGWEEVNVYQQWLEARGSKKNKAIILYLKAMWEFVKDDYNLLNKHALKYANEALTYAKDIPAIYHLIGRLTNPDTIEYENLKKACEENTIKLSLKEIENMELKDLYSYNTFLKMDILKKYAKPENFSLIALENEDDYFWNWEL
;
A
#
# COMPACT_ATOMS: atom_id res chain seq x y z
N MET A 1 15.42 -28.31 12.87
CA MET A 1 15.24 -26.90 12.48
C MET A 1 13.95 -26.79 11.70
N ASN A 2 12.94 -26.12 12.27
CA ASN A 2 11.64 -25.88 11.62
C ASN A 2 11.75 -24.78 10.55
N ILE A 3 10.65 -24.44 9.88
CA ILE A 3 10.68 -23.49 8.75
C ILE A 3 10.97 -22.06 9.22
N LEU A 4 10.44 -21.64 10.37
CA LEU A 4 10.78 -20.34 10.97
C LEU A 4 12.27 -20.23 11.35
N GLU A 5 12.83 -21.22 12.04
CA GLU A 5 14.26 -21.26 12.40
C GLU A 5 15.16 -21.25 11.15
N LYS A 6 14.74 -21.94 10.09
CA LYS A 6 15.37 -21.89 8.77
C LYS A 6 15.33 -20.48 8.19
N LEU A 7 14.16 -19.85 8.11
CA LEU A 7 14.01 -18.50 7.59
C LEU A 7 14.82 -17.47 8.40
N MET A 8 14.74 -17.50 9.73
CA MET A 8 15.47 -16.58 10.62
C MET A 8 16.99 -16.63 10.36
N LYS A 9 17.57 -17.83 10.17
CA LYS A 9 18.99 -17.99 9.81
C LYS A 9 19.34 -17.34 8.47
N ILE A 10 18.45 -17.40 7.48
CA ILE A 10 18.67 -16.77 6.17
C ILE A 10 18.52 -15.25 6.28
N LEU A 11 17.49 -14.75 6.96
CA LEU A 11 17.28 -13.32 7.18
C LEU A 11 18.44 -12.68 7.96
N GLU A 12 18.98 -13.36 8.98
CA GLU A 12 20.15 -12.88 9.73
C GLU A 12 21.40 -12.78 8.83
N LYS A 13 21.59 -13.70 7.89
CA LYS A 13 22.67 -13.63 6.89
C LYS A 13 22.47 -12.49 5.90
N SER A 14 21.26 -12.37 5.35
CA SER A 14 20.89 -11.31 4.40
C SER A 14 21.06 -9.91 5.02
N ARG A 15 20.61 -9.71 6.27
CA ARG A 15 20.81 -8.46 7.05
C ARG A 15 22.28 -8.12 7.31
N LYS A 16 23.18 -9.11 7.21
CA LYS A 16 24.64 -8.96 7.40
C LYS A 16 25.41 -8.97 6.07
N GLU A 17 24.70 -8.91 4.93
CA GLU A 17 25.26 -8.94 3.57
C GLU A 17 26.17 -10.17 3.32
N LEU A 18 25.87 -11.29 3.99
CA LEU A 18 26.67 -12.52 3.92
C LEU A 18 26.25 -13.39 2.75
N LEU A 19 27.21 -13.73 1.89
CA LEU A 19 27.03 -14.65 0.76
C LEU A 19 26.34 -15.96 1.18
N LEU A 20 25.33 -16.37 0.41
CA LEU A 20 24.59 -17.60 0.63
C LEU A 20 25.38 -18.82 0.15
N SER A 21 25.55 -19.80 1.03
CA SER A 21 26.13 -21.10 0.67
C SER A 21 25.08 -22.01 0.02
N GLU A 22 25.52 -23.07 -0.65
CA GLU A 22 24.61 -24.03 -1.30
C GLU A 22 23.59 -24.68 -0.34
N GLU A 23 23.92 -24.84 0.95
CA GLU A 23 22.95 -25.29 1.96
C GLU A 23 21.93 -24.19 2.32
N ASP A 24 22.31 -22.91 2.24
CA ASP A 24 21.37 -21.79 2.42
C ASP A 24 20.44 -21.65 1.20
N LYS A 25 20.96 -21.78 -0.02
CA LYS A 25 20.16 -21.82 -1.27
C LYS A 25 19.16 -22.99 -1.27
N LYS A 26 19.59 -24.16 -0.79
CA LYS A 26 18.74 -25.34 -0.55
C LYS A 26 17.65 -25.08 0.51
N ILE A 27 17.98 -24.37 1.59
CA ILE A 27 16.99 -23.94 2.59
C ILE A 27 15.96 -22.98 1.97
N ILE A 28 16.39 -22.00 1.16
CA ILE A 28 15.47 -21.07 0.47
C ILE A 28 14.55 -21.84 -0.49
N LYS A 29 15.09 -22.82 -1.22
CA LYS A 29 14.28 -23.69 -2.10
C LYS A 29 13.25 -24.50 -1.33
N GLU A 30 13.60 -25.04 -0.16
CA GLU A 30 12.65 -25.73 0.72
C GLU A 30 11.55 -24.77 1.22
N ILE A 31 11.92 -23.54 1.62
CA ILE A 31 10.98 -22.50 2.04
C ILE A 31 10.04 -22.11 0.87
N SER A 32 10.55 -21.98 -0.36
CA SER A 32 9.74 -21.65 -1.54
C SER A 32 8.67 -22.70 -1.89
N GLN A 33 8.81 -23.91 -1.34
CA GLN A 33 7.94 -25.06 -1.60
C GLN A 33 7.03 -25.39 -0.41
N CYS A 34 7.02 -24.58 0.65
CA CYS A 34 6.14 -24.79 1.80
C CYS A 34 4.74 -24.21 1.57
N ASN A 35 3.72 -24.75 2.25
CA ASN A 35 2.32 -24.36 2.03
C ASN A 35 1.97 -22.96 2.58
N ASN A 36 2.76 -22.41 3.50
CA ASN A 36 2.48 -21.12 4.16
C ASN A 36 3.15 -19.96 3.41
N SER A 37 2.36 -19.02 2.88
CA SER A 37 2.86 -17.96 1.99
C SER A 37 3.56 -16.85 2.74
N TYR A 38 3.45 -16.75 4.08
CA TYR A 38 4.31 -15.87 4.89
C TYR A 38 5.79 -16.14 4.62
N TYR A 39 6.18 -17.42 4.68
CA TYR A 39 7.56 -17.81 4.45
C TYR A 39 7.99 -17.61 3.00
N ARG A 40 7.07 -17.87 2.03
CA ARG A 40 7.32 -17.66 0.60
C ARG A 40 7.49 -16.17 0.27
N MET A 41 6.64 -15.30 0.81
CA MET A 41 6.73 -13.85 0.69
C MET A 41 8.02 -13.30 1.31
N ARG A 42 8.40 -13.78 2.51
CA ARG A 42 9.65 -13.40 3.19
C ARG A 42 10.92 -13.74 2.41
N ILE A 43 10.95 -14.84 1.63
CA ILE A 43 12.13 -15.15 0.79
C ILE A 43 12.18 -14.36 -0.52
N LEU A 44 11.06 -13.78 -1.01
CA LEU A 44 11.11 -12.88 -2.17
C LEU A 44 11.99 -11.65 -1.92
N ASP A 45 12.05 -11.17 -0.66
CA ASP A 45 12.93 -10.07 -0.27
C ASP A 45 14.42 -10.45 -0.19
N ILE A 46 14.75 -11.74 -0.28
CA ILE A 46 16.12 -12.24 -0.45
C ILE A 46 16.38 -12.50 -1.94
N LEU A 47 15.50 -13.25 -2.61
CA LEU A 47 15.63 -13.65 -4.02
C LEU A 47 15.82 -12.47 -4.99
N LYS A 48 15.27 -11.29 -4.65
CA LYS A 48 15.43 -10.06 -5.44
C LYS A 48 16.85 -9.50 -5.52
N TYR A 49 17.75 -9.92 -4.63
CA TYR A 49 19.16 -9.48 -4.63
C TYR A 49 20.12 -10.52 -5.20
N GLU A 50 19.75 -11.81 -5.19
CA GLU A 50 20.65 -12.91 -5.57
C GLU A 50 20.97 -12.92 -7.08
N LEU A 51 19.96 -12.67 -7.92
CA LEU A 51 20.06 -12.57 -9.39
C LEU A 51 20.73 -13.75 -10.15
N GLU A 52 21.04 -14.86 -9.46
CA GLU A 52 21.55 -16.11 -10.03
C GLU A 52 20.44 -17.01 -10.62
N ASP A 53 20.79 -17.93 -11.54
CA ASP A 53 19.80 -18.80 -12.21
C ASP A 53 18.99 -19.70 -11.25
N TRP A 54 19.51 -20.10 -10.09
CA TRP A 54 18.73 -20.87 -9.11
C TRP A 54 17.60 -20.06 -8.47
N SER A 55 17.83 -18.75 -8.25
CA SER A 55 16.82 -17.85 -7.68
C SER A 55 15.73 -17.53 -8.70
N TYR A 56 16.13 -17.31 -9.96
CA TYR A 56 15.24 -17.24 -11.11
C TYR A 56 14.39 -18.52 -11.28
N ASP A 57 15.00 -19.69 -11.10
CA ASP A 57 14.30 -20.98 -11.21
C ASP A 57 13.21 -21.17 -10.14
N ILE A 58 13.44 -20.66 -8.92
CA ILE A 58 12.43 -20.60 -7.85
C ILE A 58 11.30 -19.62 -8.26
N LEU A 59 11.66 -18.39 -8.63
CA LEU A 59 10.69 -17.33 -8.96
C LEU A 59 9.71 -17.73 -10.09
N LYS A 60 10.18 -18.48 -11.10
CA LYS A 60 9.29 -19.00 -12.17
C LYS A 60 8.13 -19.84 -11.62
N THR A 61 8.39 -20.65 -10.60
CA THR A 61 7.35 -21.47 -9.96
C THR A 61 6.46 -20.64 -9.03
N MET A 62 6.99 -19.56 -8.45
CA MET A 62 6.24 -18.66 -7.59
C MET A 62 5.31 -17.72 -8.38
N ILE A 63 5.51 -17.54 -9.70
CA ILE A 63 4.48 -16.93 -10.58
C ILE A 63 3.21 -17.80 -10.70
N GLU A 64 3.28 -19.10 -10.39
CA GLU A 64 2.14 -20.04 -10.37
C GLU A 64 1.59 -20.26 -8.94
N ASP A 65 1.91 -19.35 -8.00
CA ASP A 65 1.45 -19.44 -6.62
C ASP A 65 -0.06 -19.16 -6.48
N LYS A 66 -0.68 -19.79 -5.48
CA LYS A 66 -2.09 -19.56 -5.14
C LYS A 66 -2.31 -18.27 -4.36
N ASN A 67 -1.30 -17.77 -3.65
CA ASN A 67 -1.32 -16.43 -3.10
C ASN A 67 -0.92 -15.45 -4.23
N ARG A 68 -1.87 -14.61 -4.66
CA ARG A 68 -1.69 -13.69 -5.79
C ARG A 68 -0.58 -12.67 -5.56
N PHE A 69 -0.35 -12.22 -4.32
CA PHE A 69 0.76 -11.31 -3.97
C PHE A 69 2.13 -11.98 -4.17
N VAL A 70 2.25 -13.27 -3.85
CA VAL A 70 3.48 -14.04 -4.09
C VAL A 70 3.73 -14.16 -5.59
N ALA A 71 2.70 -14.41 -6.40
CA ALA A 71 2.80 -14.43 -7.86
C ALA A 71 3.15 -13.06 -8.47
N GLU A 72 2.43 -12.01 -8.08
CA GLU A 72 2.63 -10.63 -8.55
C GLU A 72 4.03 -10.10 -8.20
N LYS A 73 4.47 -10.23 -6.94
CA LYS A 73 5.82 -9.85 -6.52
C LYS A 73 6.90 -10.69 -7.22
N SER A 74 6.60 -11.96 -7.55
CA SER A 74 7.52 -12.80 -8.36
C SER A 74 7.64 -12.35 -9.81
N ILE A 75 6.58 -11.80 -10.42
CA ILE A 75 6.61 -11.20 -11.77
C ILE A 75 7.57 -9.99 -11.78
N PHE A 76 7.38 -9.05 -10.85
CA PHE A 76 8.25 -7.87 -10.73
C PHE A 76 9.71 -8.24 -10.46
N ILE A 77 9.97 -9.24 -9.62
CA ILE A 77 11.34 -9.70 -9.37
C ILE A 77 11.93 -10.43 -10.60
N ILE A 78 11.14 -11.20 -11.36
CA ILE A 78 11.62 -11.81 -12.61
C ILE A 78 12.00 -10.76 -13.66
N ALA A 79 11.35 -9.59 -13.68
CA ALA A 79 11.72 -8.48 -14.54
C ALA A 79 13.18 -8.03 -14.35
N THR A 80 13.68 -8.06 -13.10
CA THR A 80 15.06 -7.64 -12.77
C THR A 80 16.16 -8.53 -13.34
N PHE A 81 15.83 -9.76 -13.77
CA PHE A 81 16.76 -10.63 -14.49
C PHE A 81 16.91 -10.24 -15.97
N ILE A 82 16.04 -9.37 -16.49
CA ILE A 82 16.20 -8.70 -17.79
C ILE A 82 16.33 -9.74 -18.95
N LYS A 83 15.67 -10.90 -18.80
CA LYS A 83 15.80 -12.07 -19.70
C LYS A 83 14.85 -11.97 -20.91
N LEU A 84 15.40 -12.08 -22.12
CA LEU A 84 14.68 -11.88 -23.39
C LEU A 84 13.48 -12.83 -23.61
N LYS A 85 13.55 -14.06 -23.07
CA LYS A 85 12.42 -15.01 -23.12
C LYS A 85 11.20 -14.54 -22.32
N ASP A 86 11.42 -13.79 -21.25
CA ASP A 86 10.34 -13.32 -20.37
C ASP A 86 9.66 -12.10 -21.01
N PHE A 87 10.43 -11.21 -21.67
CA PHE A 87 9.88 -10.18 -22.57
C PHE A 87 8.87 -10.72 -23.62
N TYR A 88 9.18 -11.87 -24.24
CA TYR A 88 8.28 -12.49 -25.22
C TYR A 88 7.17 -13.36 -24.62
N GLY A 89 7.40 -14.00 -23.47
CA GLY A 89 6.57 -15.09 -22.96
C GLY A 89 5.75 -14.80 -21.70
N LEU A 90 6.14 -13.79 -20.90
CA LEU A 90 5.58 -13.57 -19.56
C LEU A 90 4.09 -13.22 -19.60
N PHE A 91 3.67 -12.32 -20.50
CA PHE A 91 2.26 -11.96 -20.67
C PHE A 91 1.38 -13.17 -21.01
N ARG A 92 1.78 -14.02 -21.96
CA ARG A 92 1.00 -15.21 -22.32
C ARG A 92 0.94 -16.29 -21.23
N LYS A 93 1.83 -16.25 -20.23
CA LYS A 93 1.73 -17.09 -19.04
C LYS A 93 0.62 -16.61 -18.10
N THR A 94 0.42 -15.30 -18.02
CA THR A 94 -0.44 -14.63 -17.03
C THR A 94 -1.75 -14.09 -17.59
N ILE A 95 -1.92 -14.09 -18.92
CA ILE A 95 -2.99 -13.38 -19.66
C ILE A 95 -4.42 -13.61 -19.14
N ASN A 96 -4.72 -14.79 -18.61
CA ASN A 96 -6.03 -15.19 -18.10
C ASN A 96 -6.30 -14.74 -16.64
N ASP A 97 -5.37 -14.03 -16.00
CA ASP A 97 -5.49 -13.42 -14.68
C ASP A 97 -5.32 -11.90 -14.84
N GLU A 98 -6.35 -11.13 -14.46
CA GLU A 98 -6.44 -9.69 -14.68
C GLU A 98 -5.35 -8.86 -13.98
N PHE A 99 -4.75 -9.40 -12.91
CA PHE A 99 -3.77 -8.68 -12.11
C PHE A 99 -2.34 -9.11 -12.45
N LEU A 100 -2.14 -10.41 -12.66
CA LEU A 100 -0.86 -10.94 -13.14
C LEU A 100 -0.61 -10.54 -14.60
N ASN A 101 -1.64 -10.39 -15.43
CA ASN A 101 -1.48 -9.85 -16.79
C ASN A 101 -1.08 -8.37 -16.76
N TYR A 102 -1.67 -7.54 -15.88
CA TYR A 102 -1.28 -6.15 -15.66
C TYR A 102 0.20 -6.04 -15.24
N ALA A 103 0.60 -6.75 -14.18
CA ALA A 103 1.99 -6.75 -13.70
C ALA A 103 2.98 -7.26 -14.76
N SER A 104 2.55 -8.18 -15.63
CA SER A 104 3.36 -8.69 -16.74
C SER A 104 3.59 -7.65 -17.83
N VAL A 105 2.64 -6.74 -18.10
CA VAL A 105 2.86 -5.62 -19.04
C VAL A 105 3.95 -4.69 -18.49
N GLU A 106 3.92 -4.36 -17.20
CA GLU A 106 4.96 -3.53 -16.56
C GLU A 106 6.33 -4.22 -16.57
N ALA A 107 6.37 -5.52 -16.26
CA ALA A 107 7.60 -6.31 -16.31
C ALA A 107 8.19 -6.38 -17.73
N ILE A 108 7.36 -6.54 -18.77
CA ILE A 108 7.80 -6.53 -20.17
C ILE A 108 8.28 -5.13 -20.60
N ALA A 109 7.65 -4.07 -20.08
CA ALA A 109 8.11 -2.69 -20.30
C ALA A 109 9.51 -2.45 -19.73
N TYR A 110 9.71 -2.84 -18.46
CA TYR A 110 11.02 -2.79 -17.81
C TYR A 110 12.08 -3.61 -18.56
N ILE A 111 11.79 -4.87 -18.90
CA ILE A 111 12.75 -5.73 -19.62
C ILE A 111 13.09 -5.12 -21.00
N GLY A 112 12.11 -4.59 -21.74
CA GLY A 112 12.35 -3.97 -23.05
C GLY A 112 13.31 -2.78 -22.99
N LYS A 113 13.06 -1.87 -22.04
CA LYS A 113 13.86 -0.67 -21.76
C LYS A 113 15.28 -1.02 -21.32
N GLU A 114 15.43 -1.87 -20.31
CA GLU A 114 16.76 -2.23 -19.76
C GLU A 114 17.59 -3.10 -20.73
N ARG A 115 16.96 -3.95 -21.54
CA ARG A 115 17.65 -4.68 -22.61
C ARG A 115 18.05 -3.80 -23.79
N ARG A 116 17.47 -2.60 -23.93
CA ARG A 116 17.53 -1.77 -25.13
C ARG A 116 17.12 -2.56 -26.37
N ILE A 117 15.95 -3.18 -26.30
CA ILE A 117 15.34 -3.84 -27.47
C ILE A 117 14.97 -2.75 -28.49
N ASP A 118 15.14 -3.07 -29.77
CA ASP A 118 14.79 -2.20 -30.90
C ASP A 118 13.29 -1.84 -30.87
N GLU A 119 12.97 -0.56 -31.12
CA GLU A 119 11.61 -0.02 -30.96
C GLU A 119 10.59 -0.71 -31.88
N ASP A 120 10.97 -1.12 -33.11
CA ASP A 120 10.10 -1.90 -34.02
C ASP A 120 9.72 -3.26 -33.40
N ILE A 121 10.66 -3.88 -32.68
CA ILE A 121 10.46 -5.17 -32.01
C ILE A 121 9.58 -5.01 -30.77
N ILE A 122 9.75 -3.92 -30.02
CA ILE A 122 8.89 -3.60 -28.87
C ILE A 122 7.47 -3.28 -29.35
N GLU A 123 7.29 -2.35 -30.29
CA GLU A 123 5.97 -2.00 -30.83
C GLU A 123 5.23 -3.25 -31.32
N LYS A 124 5.91 -4.13 -32.06
CA LYS A 124 5.32 -5.39 -32.54
C LYS A 124 4.88 -6.31 -31.40
N GLN A 125 5.70 -6.50 -30.36
CA GLN A 125 5.34 -7.33 -29.20
C GLN A 125 4.15 -6.72 -28.44
N VAL A 126 4.15 -5.40 -28.20
CA VAL A 126 3.09 -4.74 -27.42
C VAL A 126 1.77 -4.66 -28.21
N ARG A 127 1.82 -4.43 -29.53
CA ARG A 127 0.64 -4.58 -30.41
C ARG A 127 0.11 -6.00 -30.44
N GLN A 128 0.98 -7.02 -30.35
CA GLN A 128 0.53 -8.40 -30.22
C GLN A 128 -0.19 -8.63 -28.87
N MET A 129 0.33 -8.12 -27.75
CA MET A 129 -0.37 -8.18 -26.46
C MET A 129 -1.75 -7.49 -26.53
N LEU A 130 -1.85 -6.33 -27.20
CA LEU A 130 -3.14 -5.64 -27.42
C LEU A 130 -4.15 -6.46 -28.25
N SER A 131 -3.67 -7.38 -29.10
CA SER A 131 -4.53 -8.29 -29.87
C SER A 131 -4.81 -9.64 -29.20
N GLU A 132 -4.13 -9.93 -28.08
CA GLU A 132 -4.28 -11.17 -27.31
C GLU A 132 -5.10 -10.95 -26.03
N VAL A 133 -5.13 -9.72 -25.48
CA VAL A 133 -5.85 -9.34 -24.26
C VAL A 133 -7.37 -9.25 -24.45
N ASP A 134 -8.13 -9.57 -23.41
CA ASP A 134 -9.60 -9.40 -23.40
C ASP A 134 -9.99 -7.92 -23.37
N GLU A 135 -11.00 -7.52 -24.15
CA GLU A 135 -11.44 -6.12 -24.30
C GLU A 135 -11.95 -5.46 -23.01
N THR A 136 -12.29 -6.25 -22.00
CA THR A 136 -12.71 -5.78 -20.67
C THR A 136 -11.56 -5.69 -19.66
N SER A 137 -10.38 -6.24 -19.96
CA SER A 137 -9.29 -6.36 -18.99
C SER A 137 -8.57 -5.04 -18.74
N CYS A 138 -8.42 -4.68 -17.46
CA CYS A 138 -7.77 -3.44 -17.02
C CYS A 138 -6.33 -3.25 -17.53
N ALA A 139 -5.61 -4.32 -17.91
CA ALA A 139 -4.29 -4.23 -18.52
C ALA A 139 -4.25 -3.50 -19.88
N ILE A 140 -5.39 -3.34 -20.57
CA ILE A 140 -5.47 -2.57 -21.82
C ILE A 140 -4.95 -1.15 -21.66
N TYR A 141 -5.30 -0.46 -20.57
CA TYR A 141 -4.80 0.90 -20.33
C TYR A 141 -3.27 0.92 -20.20
N ARG A 142 -2.68 -0.07 -19.54
CA ARG A 142 -1.22 -0.19 -19.41
C ARG A 142 -0.52 -0.53 -20.72
N ILE A 143 -1.17 -1.32 -21.58
CA ILE A 143 -0.73 -1.61 -22.94
C ILE A 143 -0.81 -0.34 -23.81
N TYR A 144 -1.89 0.44 -23.73
CA TYR A 144 -1.99 1.73 -24.42
C TYR A 144 -0.88 2.70 -24.01
N ALA A 145 -0.58 2.80 -22.70
CA ALA A 145 0.50 3.64 -22.22
C ALA A 145 1.85 3.22 -22.81
N TYR A 146 2.17 1.93 -22.80
CA TYR A 146 3.44 1.47 -23.35
C TYR A 146 3.52 1.66 -24.88
N ILE A 147 2.42 1.53 -25.64
CA ILE A 147 2.42 1.89 -27.08
C ILE A 147 2.64 3.40 -27.26
N PHE A 148 2.06 4.26 -26.41
CA PHE A 148 2.32 5.70 -26.45
C PHE A 148 3.81 6.00 -26.20
N ASP A 149 4.43 5.41 -25.18
CA ASP A 149 5.84 5.66 -24.84
C ASP A 149 6.78 5.40 -26.03
N ILE A 150 6.53 4.31 -26.78
CA ILE A 150 7.32 3.91 -27.95
C ILE A 150 6.99 4.79 -29.16
N THR A 151 5.71 4.91 -29.50
CA THR A 151 5.26 5.44 -30.81
C THR A 151 4.96 6.93 -30.82
N ASN A 152 4.81 7.54 -29.63
CA ASN A 152 4.33 8.91 -29.40
C ASN A 152 2.96 9.21 -30.04
N ASP A 153 2.18 8.17 -30.38
CA ASP A 153 0.86 8.28 -30.99
C ASP A 153 -0.20 8.66 -29.94
N GLU A 154 -0.55 9.96 -29.91
CA GLU A 154 -1.47 10.55 -28.93
C GLU A 154 -2.84 9.87 -28.83
N LYS A 155 -3.28 9.11 -29.85
CA LYS A 155 -4.57 8.41 -29.76
C LYS A 155 -4.62 7.43 -28.60
N TYR A 156 -3.48 6.91 -28.16
CA TYR A 156 -3.40 6.04 -26.98
C TYR A 156 -3.59 6.81 -25.68
N ILE A 157 -3.19 8.09 -25.61
CA ILE A 157 -3.58 8.98 -24.52
C ILE A 157 -5.10 9.21 -24.57
N ASP A 158 -5.67 9.50 -25.75
CA ASP A 158 -7.13 9.69 -25.86
C ASP A 158 -7.92 8.45 -25.39
N ASN A 159 -7.52 7.23 -25.79
CA ASN A 159 -8.10 5.98 -25.30
C ASN A 159 -8.03 5.83 -23.77
N ILE A 160 -6.93 6.25 -23.13
CA ILE A 160 -6.80 6.24 -21.66
C ILE A 160 -7.71 7.29 -21.02
N LEU A 161 -7.78 8.49 -21.59
CA LEU A 161 -8.60 9.59 -21.09
C LEU A 161 -10.11 9.39 -21.32
N GLU A 162 -10.52 8.51 -22.25
CA GLU A 162 -11.90 8.03 -22.38
C GLU A 162 -12.29 7.11 -21.21
N GLY A 163 -11.37 6.26 -20.73
CA GLY A 163 -11.58 5.39 -19.56
C GLY A 163 -11.92 6.15 -18.28
N LEU A 164 -11.45 7.40 -18.13
CA LEU A 164 -11.80 8.31 -17.03
C LEU A 164 -13.32 8.65 -16.97
N GLN A 165 -14.07 8.35 -18.03
CA GLN A 165 -15.50 8.59 -18.18
C GLN A 165 -16.31 7.28 -18.33
N SER A 166 -15.67 6.11 -18.15
CA SER A 166 -16.39 4.82 -18.12
C SER A 166 -17.47 4.82 -17.02
N LYS A 167 -18.50 3.98 -17.19
CA LYS A 167 -19.51 3.74 -16.15
C LYS A 167 -19.02 2.79 -15.06
N ASN A 168 -18.06 1.91 -15.37
CA ASN A 168 -17.42 1.02 -14.42
C ASN A 168 -16.42 1.80 -13.54
N ASP A 169 -16.45 1.58 -12.22
CA ASP A 169 -15.57 2.26 -11.26
C ASP A 169 -14.12 1.76 -11.31
N ASP A 170 -13.92 0.50 -11.66
CA ASP A 170 -12.60 -0.14 -11.72
C ASP A 170 -11.86 0.22 -13.01
N GLU A 171 -12.58 0.29 -14.15
CA GLU A 171 -12.03 0.90 -15.38
C GLU A 171 -11.61 2.37 -15.15
N ARG A 172 -12.45 3.17 -14.47
CA ARG A 172 -12.08 4.55 -14.10
C ARG A 172 -10.83 4.58 -13.21
N TYR A 173 -10.73 3.67 -12.25
CA TYR A 173 -9.55 3.57 -11.37
C TYR A 173 -8.27 3.26 -12.15
N GLN A 174 -8.34 2.36 -13.12
CA GLN A 174 -7.19 1.88 -13.89
C GLN A 174 -6.80 2.87 -15.00
N ALA A 175 -7.76 3.59 -15.57
CA ALA A 175 -7.53 4.75 -16.40
C ALA A 175 -6.83 5.89 -15.60
N LEU A 176 -7.26 6.17 -14.36
CA LEU A 176 -6.57 7.10 -13.46
C LEU A 176 -5.15 6.62 -13.12
N TYR A 177 -4.98 5.34 -12.77
CA TYR A 177 -3.67 4.77 -12.46
C TYR A 177 -2.69 4.85 -13.64
N THR A 178 -3.19 4.60 -14.84
CA THR A 178 -2.41 4.75 -16.08
C THR A 178 -2.12 6.22 -16.39
N THR A 179 -3.05 7.13 -16.09
CA THR A 179 -2.84 8.58 -16.27
C THR A 179 -1.75 9.12 -15.34
N ASP A 180 -1.60 8.59 -14.12
CA ASP A 180 -0.51 8.90 -13.19
C ASP A 180 0.87 8.65 -13.84
N TYR A 181 1.02 7.51 -14.52
CA TYR A 181 2.22 7.18 -15.28
C TYR A 181 2.44 8.15 -16.47
N ILE A 182 1.40 8.35 -17.31
CA ILE A 182 1.49 9.21 -18.51
C ILE A 182 1.84 10.66 -18.18
N ILE A 183 1.38 11.21 -17.05
CA ILE A 183 1.76 12.56 -16.59
C ILE A 183 3.28 12.66 -16.37
N ASN A 184 3.94 11.60 -15.90
CA ASN A 184 5.38 11.60 -15.64
C ASN A 184 6.22 11.46 -16.93
N GLU A 185 5.70 10.79 -17.97
CA GLU A 185 6.36 10.71 -19.29
C GLU A 185 6.03 11.94 -20.19
N CYS A 186 5.01 12.73 -19.85
CA CYS A 186 4.61 13.96 -20.57
C CYS A 186 5.13 15.27 -19.94
N LEU A 187 6.08 15.23 -19.01
CA LEU A 187 6.49 16.41 -18.22
C LEU A 187 7.06 17.59 -19.02
N ASP A 188 7.58 17.36 -20.23
CA ASP A 188 8.07 18.39 -21.16
C ASP A 188 7.03 18.79 -22.22
N ARG A 189 5.82 18.21 -22.18
CA ARG A 189 4.78 18.31 -23.23
C ARG A 189 3.57 19.12 -22.76
N GLU A 190 3.75 20.43 -22.60
CA GLU A 190 2.74 21.36 -22.06
C GLU A 190 1.33 21.16 -22.66
N MET A 191 1.20 21.03 -23.98
CA MET A 191 -0.10 20.80 -24.65
C MET A 191 -0.78 19.48 -24.25
N LEU A 192 -0.01 18.42 -23.98
CA LEU A 192 -0.53 17.13 -23.50
C LEU A 192 -0.89 17.21 -22.01
N LEU A 193 -0.11 17.92 -21.21
CA LEU A 193 -0.45 18.16 -19.80
C LEU A 193 -1.75 18.98 -19.66
N ASP A 194 -1.97 20.00 -20.50
CA ASP A 194 -3.23 20.75 -20.54
C ASP A 194 -4.40 19.89 -21.06
N LYS A 195 -4.17 19.00 -22.04
CA LYS A 195 -5.16 18.00 -22.52
C LYS A 195 -5.59 17.06 -21.38
N ILE A 196 -4.63 16.60 -20.57
CA ILE A 196 -4.86 15.70 -19.44
C ILE A 196 -5.52 16.44 -18.25
N ASP A 197 -5.02 17.61 -17.83
CA ASP A 197 -5.63 18.41 -16.74
C ASP A 197 -7.09 18.76 -17.06
N LYS A 198 -7.39 19.15 -18.31
CA LYS A 198 -8.77 19.35 -18.75
C LYS A 198 -9.62 18.08 -18.62
N LYS A 199 -9.14 16.93 -19.10
CA LYS A 199 -9.86 15.64 -19.02
C LYS A 199 -10.01 15.10 -17.60
N LEU A 200 -9.07 15.43 -16.71
CA LEU A 200 -9.22 15.17 -15.27
C LEU A 200 -10.28 16.08 -14.64
N ARG A 201 -10.40 17.34 -15.07
CA ARG A 201 -11.43 18.29 -14.59
C ARG A 201 -12.84 18.03 -15.09
N ASP A 202 -13.01 17.26 -16.17
CA ASP A 202 -14.31 16.73 -16.60
C ASP A 202 -14.83 15.73 -15.54
N SER A 203 -15.47 16.22 -14.48
CA SER A 203 -15.92 15.42 -13.33
C SER A 203 -17.27 14.75 -13.56
N MET A 204 -17.49 13.62 -12.88
CA MET A 204 -18.70 12.80 -13.01
C MET A 204 -19.62 12.98 -11.79
N GLU A 205 -20.91 13.23 -12.05
CA GLU A 205 -21.92 13.60 -11.03
C GLU A 205 -22.11 12.56 -9.91
N ASN A 206 -21.73 11.30 -10.17
CA ASN A 206 -21.83 10.18 -9.21
C ASN A 206 -20.47 9.45 -9.07
N GLU A 207 -19.35 10.15 -9.15
CA GLU A 207 -18.01 9.57 -8.99
C GLU A 207 -17.70 9.20 -7.54
N GLN A 208 -17.26 7.95 -7.30
CA GLN A 208 -16.81 7.53 -5.96
C GLN A 208 -15.62 8.36 -5.48
N ARG A 209 -15.64 8.73 -4.20
CA ARG A 209 -14.66 9.53 -3.45
C ARG A 209 -13.23 9.07 -3.66
N TYR A 210 -13.00 7.76 -3.83
CA TYR A 210 -11.66 7.25 -4.11
C TYR A 210 -11.14 7.64 -5.50
N ASN A 211 -12.02 7.65 -6.51
CA ASN A 211 -11.70 8.12 -7.87
C ASN A 211 -11.58 9.66 -7.86
N ARG A 212 -12.47 10.37 -7.14
CA ARG A 212 -12.37 11.82 -6.89
C ARG A 212 -11.02 12.24 -6.29
N ILE A 213 -10.61 11.55 -5.21
CA ILE A 213 -9.33 11.81 -4.52
C ILE A 213 -8.12 11.50 -5.41
N TYR A 214 -8.15 10.42 -6.19
CA TYR A 214 -7.05 10.12 -7.10
C TYR A 214 -6.97 11.15 -8.24
N ARG A 215 -8.09 11.49 -8.87
CA ARG A 215 -8.21 12.54 -9.89
C ARG A 215 -7.67 13.89 -9.40
N GLU A 216 -7.97 14.29 -8.17
CA GLU A 216 -7.40 15.51 -7.58
C GLU A 216 -5.87 15.41 -7.35
N ARG A 217 -5.35 14.25 -6.90
CA ARG A 217 -3.89 14.01 -6.82
C ARG A 217 -3.22 14.25 -8.18
N LEU A 218 -3.81 13.77 -9.27
CA LEU A 218 -3.26 13.91 -10.63
C LEU A 218 -3.31 15.36 -11.12
N VAL A 219 -4.42 16.07 -10.88
CA VAL A 219 -4.52 17.52 -11.15
C VAL A 219 -3.44 18.28 -10.37
N ASN A 220 -3.25 17.97 -9.08
CA ASN A 220 -2.26 18.62 -8.25
C ASN A 220 -0.82 18.29 -8.67
N LEU A 221 -0.55 17.09 -9.18
CA LEU A 221 0.73 16.74 -9.80
C LEU A 221 1.03 17.60 -11.04
N ILE A 222 0.09 17.72 -11.98
CA ILE A 222 0.27 18.57 -13.18
C ILE A 222 0.51 20.04 -12.79
N ARG A 223 -0.23 20.52 -11.78
CA ARG A 223 -0.10 21.89 -11.27
C ARG A 223 1.26 22.15 -10.63
N GLU A 224 1.73 21.24 -9.77
CA GLU A 224 3.05 21.32 -9.14
C GLU A 224 4.17 21.42 -10.18
N LYS A 225 4.13 20.56 -11.22
CA LYS A 225 5.07 20.58 -12.35
C LYS A 225 4.96 21.89 -13.16
N SER A 226 3.76 22.46 -13.26
CA SER A 226 3.51 23.78 -13.87
C SER A 226 3.93 24.98 -12.97
N GLY A 227 4.47 24.76 -11.77
CA GLY A 227 4.71 25.82 -10.78
C GLY A 227 3.44 26.47 -10.21
N LYS A 228 2.26 25.89 -10.48
CA LYS A 228 0.95 26.33 -9.98
C LYS A 228 0.75 25.73 -8.58
N LYS A 229 0.26 26.52 -7.61
CA LYS A 229 -0.06 26.00 -6.27
C LYS A 229 -1.11 24.89 -6.34
N ARG A 230 -0.98 23.85 -5.52
CA ARG A 230 -2.02 22.83 -5.33
C ARG A 230 -3.35 23.47 -4.90
N GLU A 231 -4.46 22.83 -5.26
CA GLU A 231 -5.82 23.27 -4.98
C GLU A 231 -6.72 22.07 -4.64
N ILE A 232 -7.82 22.34 -3.93
CA ILE A 232 -8.92 21.38 -3.80
C ILE A 232 -9.94 21.70 -4.90
N ILE A 233 -10.23 20.74 -5.78
CA ILE A 233 -11.17 20.90 -6.91
C ILE A 233 -12.60 20.51 -6.54
N TYR A 234 -12.81 19.74 -5.46
CA TYR A 234 -14.13 19.38 -4.96
C TYR A 234 -14.61 20.31 -3.84
N ASP A 235 -15.78 20.94 -4.00
CA ASP A 235 -16.24 21.98 -3.08
C ASP A 235 -16.60 21.47 -1.66
N GLN A 236 -17.02 20.21 -1.49
CA GLN A 236 -17.32 19.67 -0.14
C GLN A 236 -16.04 19.57 0.70
N GLU A 237 -15.01 18.96 0.15
CA GLU A 237 -13.70 18.77 0.77
C GLU A 237 -12.99 20.12 0.98
N LYS A 238 -13.18 21.08 0.08
CA LYS A 238 -12.68 22.46 0.19
C LYS A 238 -13.34 23.26 1.31
N ILE A 239 -14.66 23.16 1.46
CA ILE A 239 -15.41 23.75 2.59
C ILE A 239 -14.97 23.08 3.91
N PHE A 240 -14.73 21.77 3.89
CA PHE A 240 -14.25 21.05 5.06
C PHE A 240 -12.83 21.46 5.46
N HIS A 241 -11.89 21.56 4.51
CA HIS A 241 -10.51 21.98 4.78
C HIS A 241 -10.47 23.40 5.38
N GLN A 242 -11.17 24.36 4.78
CA GLN A 242 -11.29 25.72 5.33
C GLN A 242 -11.85 25.73 6.77
N ARG A 243 -12.79 24.84 7.09
CA ARG A 243 -13.33 24.70 8.45
C ARG A 243 -12.29 24.19 9.45
N VAL A 244 -11.48 23.18 9.09
CA VAL A 244 -10.49 22.59 10.01
C VAL A 244 -9.17 23.38 10.08
N LEU A 245 -8.88 24.23 9.09
CA LEU A 245 -7.77 25.20 9.13
C LEU A 245 -7.99 26.33 10.15
N ASN A 246 -9.23 26.84 10.25
CA ASN A 246 -9.52 28.12 10.92
C ASN A 246 -9.76 28.03 12.44
N ASP A 247 -9.81 26.83 13.02
CA ASP A 247 -10.17 26.65 14.43
C ASP A 247 -9.36 25.52 15.08
N SER A 248 -8.59 25.85 16.12
CA SER A 248 -7.71 24.90 16.80
C SER A 248 -8.45 23.74 17.48
N LYS A 249 -9.77 23.84 17.74
CA LYS A 249 -10.55 22.68 18.24
C LYS A 249 -10.69 21.56 17.20
N TYR A 250 -10.38 21.84 15.93
CA TYR A 250 -10.38 20.87 14.85
C TYR A 250 -8.97 20.38 14.48
N ILE A 251 -7.93 20.74 15.24
CA ILE A 251 -6.53 20.34 14.99
C ILE A 251 -6.34 18.84 14.74
N LEU A 252 -7.00 17.97 15.52
CA LEU A 252 -6.91 16.53 15.34
C LEU A 252 -7.61 16.07 14.05
N GLN A 253 -8.76 16.67 13.71
CA GLN A 253 -9.44 16.42 12.43
C GLN A 253 -8.63 16.94 11.24
N ARG A 254 -7.93 18.07 11.42
CA ARG A 254 -6.98 18.61 10.45
C ARG A 254 -5.83 17.64 10.24
N CYS A 255 -5.17 17.16 11.29
CA CYS A 255 -4.10 16.16 11.16
C CYS A 255 -4.58 14.91 10.40
N ILE A 256 -5.79 14.42 10.67
CA ILE A 256 -6.36 13.26 9.98
C ILE A 256 -6.69 13.59 8.50
N PHE A 257 -7.17 14.81 8.19
CA PHE A 257 -7.39 15.26 6.82
C PHE A 257 -6.07 15.41 6.03
N GLU A 258 -5.10 16.13 6.57
CA GLU A 258 -3.80 16.41 5.92
C GLU A 258 -2.99 15.11 5.72
N LEU A 259 -3.25 14.05 6.52
CA LEU A 259 -2.64 12.71 6.40
C LEU A 259 -3.21 11.89 5.23
N TYR A 260 -4.54 11.88 5.05
CA TYR A 260 -5.24 11.00 4.11
C TYR A 260 -5.70 11.69 2.82
N TYR A 261 -5.71 13.02 2.76
CA TYR A 261 -6.15 13.80 1.60
C TYR A 261 -4.96 14.39 0.83
N PRO A 262 -4.86 14.25 -0.50
CA PRO A 262 -3.63 14.45 -1.28
C PRO A 262 -3.29 15.92 -1.60
N ILE A 263 -3.63 16.84 -0.68
CA ILE A 263 -3.42 18.29 -0.86
C ILE A 263 -1.95 18.71 -0.70
N ASN A 264 -1.11 17.91 -0.02
CA ASN A 264 0.28 18.23 0.29
C ASN A 264 1.28 17.23 -0.31
N ASP A 265 2.53 17.66 -0.49
CA ASP A 265 3.63 16.84 -1.01
C ASP A 265 4.17 15.87 0.06
N ASP A 266 4.29 16.37 1.29
CA ASP A 266 4.77 15.65 2.48
C ASP A 266 3.72 15.78 3.61
N PRO A 267 2.68 14.92 3.60
CA PRO A 267 1.61 14.97 4.59
C PRO A 267 2.11 14.63 5.99
N TYR A 268 3.08 13.71 6.10
CA TYR A 268 3.61 13.24 7.38
C TYR A 268 4.33 14.36 8.15
N LYS A 269 5.19 15.12 7.47
CA LYS A 269 5.88 16.27 8.08
C LYS A 269 4.92 17.38 8.48
N ILE A 270 3.87 17.63 7.70
CA ILE A 270 2.83 18.61 8.08
C ILE A 270 2.10 18.16 9.33
N VAL A 271 1.72 16.87 9.42
CA VAL A 271 1.09 16.31 10.62
C VAL A 271 2.03 16.35 11.83
N LEU A 272 3.30 15.96 11.68
CA LEU A 272 4.31 16.03 12.75
C LEU A 272 4.51 17.46 13.26
N ASN A 273 4.64 18.44 12.35
CA ASN A 273 4.73 19.86 12.72
C ASN A 273 3.47 20.32 13.47
N LEU A 274 2.26 19.98 12.98
CA LEU A 274 1.00 20.32 13.64
C LEU A 274 0.86 19.69 15.03
N LEU A 275 1.38 18.47 15.22
CA LEU A 275 1.44 17.82 16.52
C LEU A 275 2.43 18.53 17.45
N GLU A 276 3.66 18.81 17.00
CA GLU A 276 4.67 19.52 17.81
C GLU A 276 4.23 20.93 18.19
N GLU A 277 3.69 21.71 17.25
CA GLU A 277 3.19 23.06 17.49
C GLU A 277 2.08 23.11 18.55
N ASN A 278 1.33 22.02 18.74
CA ASN A 278 0.20 21.97 19.67
C ASN A 278 0.44 21.07 20.90
N ARG A 279 1.56 20.35 20.93
CA ARG A 279 2.09 19.60 22.08
C ARG A 279 2.16 20.52 23.30
N GLY A 280 1.50 20.14 24.39
CA GLY A 280 1.45 20.92 25.62
C GLY A 280 0.35 22.01 25.66
N LYS A 281 -0.11 22.53 24.51
CA LYS A 281 -1.33 23.38 24.45
C LYS A 281 -2.58 22.52 24.66
N ILE A 282 -2.58 21.33 24.07
CA ILE A 282 -3.63 20.32 24.20
C ILE A 282 -3.24 19.34 25.31
N GLN A 283 -4.21 18.89 26.09
CA GLN A 283 -4.06 17.89 27.16
C GLN A 283 -5.12 16.77 27.07
N GLU A 284 -5.75 16.64 25.90
CA GLU A 284 -6.70 15.59 25.55
C GLU A 284 -5.94 14.30 25.21
N GLU A 285 -6.34 13.16 25.77
CA GLU A 285 -5.60 11.90 25.64
C GLU A 285 -5.61 11.39 24.19
N GLU A 286 -6.69 11.66 23.48
CA GLU A 286 -6.93 11.35 22.07
C GLU A 286 -5.85 11.95 21.15
N PHE A 287 -5.40 13.17 21.45
CA PHE A 287 -4.32 13.85 20.72
C PHE A 287 -2.97 13.17 20.95
N TYR A 288 -2.69 12.71 22.18
CA TYR A 288 -1.47 11.99 22.52
C TYR A 288 -1.47 10.54 22.00
N ILE A 289 -2.63 9.88 21.92
CA ILE A 289 -2.79 8.57 21.26
C ILE A 289 -2.46 8.69 19.76
N PHE A 290 -3.05 9.67 19.07
CA PHE A 290 -2.75 9.91 17.65
C PHE A 290 -1.29 10.33 17.44
N GLY A 291 -0.75 11.23 18.27
CA GLY A 291 0.65 11.66 18.18
C GLY A 291 1.63 10.51 18.38
N SER A 292 1.37 9.64 19.38
CA SER A 292 2.20 8.45 19.66
C SER A 292 2.17 7.45 18.50
N TYR A 293 1.02 7.27 17.86
CA TYR A 293 0.92 6.48 16.64
C TYR A 293 1.76 7.04 15.49
N ILE A 294 1.55 8.31 15.13
CA ILE A 294 2.23 8.94 13.99
C ILE A 294 3.75 8.97 14.21
N GLU A 295 4.20 9.30 15.42
CA GLU A 295 5.62 9.29 15.79
C GLU A 295 6.22 7.87 15.81
N SER A 296 5.42 6.82 16.01
CA SER A 296 5.90 5.42 15.97
C SER A 296 6.14 4.87 14.56
N ILE A 297 5.56 5.48 13.51
CA ILE A 297 5.63 4.98 12.12
C ILE A 297 6.33 5.97 11.19
N TYR A 298 6.13 7.27 11.41
CA TYR A 298 6.63 8.35 10.56
C TYR A 298 7.57 9.33 11.29
N GLY A 299 7.80 9.13 12.59
CA GLY A 299 8.74 9.93 13.38
C GLY A 299 10.19 9.53 13.11
N TRP A 300 11.10 10.49 13.33
CA TRP A 300 12.55 10.33 13.13
C TRP A 300 13.35 10.34 14.45
N GLU A 301 12.65 10.50 15.58
CA GLU A 301 13.23 10.67 16.91
C GLU A 301 13.54 9.32 17.58
N GLU A 302 14.63 9.25 18.36
CA GLU A 302 14.95 8.07 19.18
C GLU A 302 13.92 7.81 20.30
N VAL A 303 13.06 8.80 20.58
CA VAL A 303 12.14 8.82 21.71
C VAL A 303 10.75 9.26 21.26
N ASN A 304 9.76 8.37 21.42
CA ASN A 304 8.36 8.73 21.26
C ASN A 304 7.87 9.54 22.47
N VAL A 305 7.77 10.86 22.32
CA VAL A 305 7.43 11.81 23.40
C VAL A 305 5.95 11.79 23.75
N TYR A 306 5.08 11.47 22.79
CA TYR A 306 3.65 11.33 23.08
C TYR A 306 3.38 10.06 23.90
N GLN A 307 4.07 8.96 23.61
CA GLN A 307 4.05 7.73 24.40
C GLN A 307 4.57 7.96 25.82
N GLN A 308 5.63 8.76 26.02
CA GLN A 308 6.08 9.15 27.35
C GLN A 308 5.01 9.92 28.14
N TRP A 309 4.25 10.80 27.48
CA TRP A 309 3.13 11.50 28.12
C TRP A 309 2.02 10.51 28.50
N LEU A 310 1.65 9.58 27.62
CA LEU A 310 0.64 8.55 27.86
C LEU A 310 1.03 7.60 29.01
N GLU A 311 2.30 7.20 29.10
CA GLU A 311 2.75 6.33 30.21
C GLU A 311 2.78 7.05 31.56
N ALA A 312 2.95 8.38 31.57
CA ALA A 312 2.97 9.19 32.79
C ALA A 312 1.57 9.69 33.23
N ARG A 313 0.61 9.84 32.30
CA ARG A 313 -0.68 10.53 32.54
C ARG A 313 -1.92 9.82 31.99
N GLY A 314 -1.75 8.81 31.15
CA GLY A 314 -2.83 8.16 30.44
C GLY A 314 -3.83 7.45 31.35
N SER A 315 -5.07 7.39 30.90
CA SER A 315 -6.20 6.88 31.66
C SER A 315 -6.19 5.35 31.74
N LYS A 316 -6.77 4.81 32.82
CA LYS A 316 -7.01 3.36 32.92
C LYS A 316 -7.97 2.83 31.84
N LYS A 317 -8.80 3.70 31.24
CA LYS A 317 -9.70 3.37 30.13
C LYS A 317 -8.89 3.02 28.87
N ASN A 318 -7.92 3.86 28.51
CA ASN A 318 -7.14 3.70 27.29
C ASN A 318 -5.85 2.87 27.48
N LYS A 319 -5.67 2.23 28.65
CA LYS A 319 -4.47 1.44 29.01
C LYS A 319 -4.12 0.33 27.99
N ALA A 320 -5.11 -0.30 27.36
CA ALA A 320 -4.88 -1.26 26.28
C ALA A 320 -4.20 -0.60 25.06
N ILE A 321 -4.71 0.55 24.62
CA ILE A 321 -4.18 1.33 23.49
C ILE A 321 -2.76 1.81 23.78
N ILE A 322 -2.50 2.32 24.99
CA ILE A 322 -1.17 2.80 25.40
C ILE A 322 -0.13 1.66 25.41
N LEU A 323 -0.55 0.44 25.79
CA LEU A 323 0.32 -0.74 25.73
C LEU A 323 0.51 -1.27 24.31
N TYR A 324 -0.53 -1.21 23.47
CA TYR A 324 -0.44 -1.54 22.05
C TYR A 324 0.51 -0.60 21.32
N LEU A 325 0.40 0.72 21.54
CA LEU A 325 1.33 1.70 20.96
C LEU A 325 2.77 1.49 21.46
N LYS A 326 2.97 1.13 22.74
CA LYS A 326 4.29 0.72 23.24
C LYS A 326 4.82 -0.54 22.53
N ALA A 327 3.96 -1.53 22.30
CA ALA A 327 4.33 -2.73 21.56
C ALA A 327 4.68 -2.44 20.10
N MET A 328 3.93 -1.54 19.46
CA MET A 328 4.16 -1.09 18.09
C MET A 328 5.50 -0.33 17.98
N TRP A 329 5.80 0.55 18.92
CA TRP A 329 7.09 1.25 19.00
C TRP A 329 8.28 0.32 19.21
N GLU A 330 8.14 -0.71 20.07
CA GLU A 330 9.18 -1.73 20.22
C GLU A 330 9.30 -2.65 18.99
N PHE A 331 8.24 -2.82 18.19
CA PHE A 331 8.26 -3.59 16.95
C PHE A 331 8.98 -2.83 15.81
N VAL A 332 8.62 -1.57 15.54
CA VAL A 332 9.14 -0.80 14.39
C VAL A 332 10.66 -0.59 14.46
N LYS A 333 11.24 -0.55 15.68
CA LYS A 333 12.70 -0.45 15.88
C LYS A 333 13.52 -1.61 15.30
N ASP A 334 12.92 -2.78 15.14
CA ASP A 334 13.61 -4.02 14.73
C ASP A 334 12.58 -4.98 14.10
N ASP A 335 11.94 -4.55 13.02
CA ASP A 335 10.87 -5.29 12.30
C ASP A 335 11.33 -6.65 11.73
N TYR A 336 12.63 -6.78 11.42
CA TYR A 336 13.31 -8.05 11.12
C TYR A 336 13.26 -9.07 12.26
N ASN A 337 12.96 -8.67 13.49
CA ASN A 337 12.96 -9.53 14.68
C ASN A 337 11.58 -10.18 14.89
N LEU A 338 11.35 -11.24 14.12
CA LEU A 338 10.11 -12.01 14.07
C LEU A 338 9.66 -12.61 15.42
N LEU A 339 10.51 -12.55 16.46
CA LEU A 339 10.24 -13.02 17.82
C LEU A 339 10.61 -11.95 18.87
N ASN A 340 10.37 -10.66 18.57
CA ASN A 340 10.64 -9.53 19.45
C ASN A 340 9.86 -9.63 20.77
N LYS A 341 10.55 -10.12 21.82
CA LYS A 341 9.97 -10.41 23.14
C LYS A 341 9.50 -9.15 23.89
N HIS A 342 10.01 -7.97 23.55
CA HIS A 342 9.61 -6.72 24.18
C HIS A 342 8.27 -6.25 23.63
N ALA A 343 8.15 -6.18 22.30
CA ALA A 343 6.86 -5.94 21.64
C ALA A 343 5.81 -6.98 22.03
N LEU A 344 6.16 -8.28 21.97
CA LEU A 344 5.25 -9.38 22.30
C LEU A 344 4.76 -9.33 23.75
N LYS A 345 5.61 -8.91 24.70
CA LYS A 345 5.21 -8.71 26.11
C LYS A 345 4.17 -7.60 26.22
N TYR A 346 4.40 -6.44 25.62
CA TYR A 346 3.48 -5.30 25.73
C TYR A 346 2.16 -5.55 25.00
N ALA A 347 2.17 -6.25 23.86
CA ALA A 347 0.96 -6.64 23.16
C ALA A 347 0.13 -7.66 23.98
N ASN A 348 0.77 -8.66 24.60
CA ASN A 348 0.09 -9.56 25.53
C ASN A 348 -0.45 -8.83 26.78
N GLU A 349 0.30 -7.87 27.35
CA GLU A 349 -0.21 -7.04 28.46
C GLU A 349 -1.46 -6.26 28.00
N ALA A 350 -1.44 -5.66 26.80
CA ALA A 350 -2.57 -4.94 26.23
C ALA A 350 -3.83 -5.83 26.10
N LEU A 351 -3.65 -7.08 25.65
CA LEU A 351 -4.73 -8.07 25.49
C LEU A 351 -5.41 -8.46 26.82
N THR A 352 -4.76 -8.22 27.97
CA THR A 352 -5.40 -8.41 29.29
C THR A 352 -6.38 -7.30 29.65
N TYR A 353 -6.26 -6.11 29.03
CA TYR A 353 -7.12 -4.95 29.28
C TYR A 353 -8.27 -4.84 28.28
N ALA A 354 -8.06 -5.22 27.02
CA ALA A 354 -9.08 -5.22 25.96
C ALA A 354 -8.92 -6.44 25.05
N LYS A 355 -10.04 -7.08 24.69
CA LYS A 355 -10.10 -8.28 23.82
C LYS A 355 -10.88 -8.05 22.52
N ASP A 356 -11.41 -6.86 22.37
CA ASP A 356 -12.18 -6.32 21.26
C ASP A 356 -11.29 -5.56 20.26
N ILE A 357 -9.97 -5.78 20.31
CA ILE A 357 -8.96 -5.02 19.55
C ILE A 357 -8.17 -5.94 18.59
N PRO A 358 -8.52 -5.99 17.29
CA PRO A 358 -7.86 -6.81 16.27
C PRO A 358 -6.38 -6.50 16.09
N ALA A 359 -5.99 -5.22 16.21
CA ALA A 359 -4.62 -4.77 16.01
C ALA A 359 -3.64 -5.38 17.03
N ILE A 360 -4.11 -5.70 18.25
CA ILE A 360 -3.33 -6.43 19.25
C ILE A 360 -3.15 -7.89 18.81
N TYR A 361 -4.22 -8.57 18.39
CA TYR A 361 -4.14 -9.94 17.89
C TYR A 361 -3.20 -10.08 16.68
N HIS A 362 -3.26 -9.14 15.73
CA HIS A 362 -2.37 -9.13 14.57
C HIS A 362 -0.91 -8.86 14.95
N LEU A 363 -0.64 -7.91 15.86
CA LEU A 363 0.72 -7.65 16.32
C LEU A 363 1.33 -8.83 17.09
N ILE A 364 0.53 -9.54 17.92
CA ILE A 364 0.93 -10.81 18.53
C ILE A 364 1.15 -11.88 17.44
N GLY A 365 0.28 -11.94 16.43
CA GLY A 365 0.37 -12.82 15.27
C GLY A 365 1.70 -12.70 14.50
N ARG A 366 2.10 -11.48 14.12
CA ARG A 366 3.41 -11.20 13.48
C ARG A 366 4.64 -11.52 14.34
N LEU A 367 4.43 -11.71 15.65
CA LEU A 367 5.44 -12.04 16.66
C LEU A 367 5.33 -13.49 17.17
N THR A 368 4.47 -14.29 16.55
CA THR A 368 4.20 -15.69 16.89
C THR A 368 4.60 -16.58 15.70
N ASN A 369 5.08 -17.79 15.97
CA ASN A 369 5.43 -18.73 14.91
C ASN A 369 4.18 -19.15 14.12
N PRO A 370 4.13 -18.95 12.78
CA PRO A 370 2.93 -19.22 12.00
C PRO A 370 2.64 -20.71 11.77
N ASP A 371 3.55 -21.62 12.17
CA ASP A 371 3.29 -23.07 12.19
C ASP A 371 2.58 -23.54 13.50
N THR A 372 1.89 -22.66 14.22
CA THR A 372 1.33 -22.98 15.56
C THR A 372 -0.19 -22.84 15.65
N ILE A 373 -0.79 -23.66 16.52
CA ILE A 373 -2.22 -23.55 16.88
C ILE A 373 -2.51 -22.20 17.58
N GLU A 374 -1.51 -21.61 18.24
CA GLU A 374 -1.61 -20.26 18.81
C GLU A 374 -1.81 -19.21 17.72
N TYR A 375 -1.02 -19.26 16.64
CA TYR A 375 -1.18 -18.37 15.48
C TYR A 375 -2.56 -18.49 14.82
N GLU A 376 -3.05 -19.71 14.57
CA GLU A 376 -4.39 -19.92 14.00
C GLU A 376 -5.51 -19.39 14.94
N ASN A 377 -5.35 -19.54 16.25
CA ASN A 377 -6.27 -18.94 17.23
C ASN A 377 -6.19 -17.41 17.24
N LEU A 378 -5.00 -16.82 17.10
CA LEU A 378 -4.81 -15.37 17.00
C LEU A 378 -5.41 -14.81 15.72
N LYS A 379 -5.27 -15.51 14.60
CA LYS A 379 -5.89 -15.17 13.31
C LYS A 379 -7.41 -15.16 13.43
N LYS A 380 -7.99 -16.27 13.91
CA LYS A 380 -9.44 -16.39 14.12
C LYS A 380 -9.97 -15.34 15.10
N ALA A 381 -9.25 -15.04 16.18
CA ALA A 381 -9.65 -14.00 17.13
C ALA A 381 -9.50 -12.58 16.57
N CYS A 382 -8.54 -12.33 15.67
CA CYS A 382 -8.44 -11.08 14.93
C CYS A 382 -9.64 -10.92 13.99
N GLU A 383 -9.96 -11.95 13.21
CA GLU A 383 -11.14 -11.99 12.31
C GLU A 383 -12.45 -11.79 13.07
N GLU A 384 -12.65 -12.46 14.21
CA GLU A 384 -13.86 -12.36 15.06
C GLU A 384 -14.09 -10.97 15.66
N ASN A 385 -13.03 -10.16 15.85
CA ASN A 385 -13.13 -8.79 16.39
C ASN A 385 -12.95 -7.70 15.31
N THR A 386 -12.59 -8.09 14.07
CA THR A 386 -12.45 -7.18 12.93
C THR A 386 -13.82 -6.74 12.47
N ILE A 387 -14.02 -5.43 12.32
CA ILE A 387 -15.28 -4.90 11.83
C ILE A 387 -15.15 -4.66 10.33
N LYS A 388 -16.01 -5.33 9.57
CA LYS A 388 -16.08 -5.13 8.13
C LYS A 388 -17.00 -3.98 7.79
N LEU A 389 -16.63 -3.19 6.79
CA LEU A 389 -17.53 -2.24 6.14
C LEU A 389 -17.36 -2.28 4.62
N SER A 390 -18.47 -2.12 3.93
CA SER A 390 -18.50 -2.01 2.48
C SER A 390 -18.03 -0.62 2.04
N LEU A 391 -17.25 -0.52 0.96
CA LEU A 391 -16.81 0.76 0.34
C LEU A 391 -17.96 1.79 0.22
N LYS A 392 -19.18 1.30 -0.02
CA LYS A 392 -20.42 2.06 -0.11
C LYS A 392 -20.83 2.78 1.17
N GLU A 393 -20.67 2.20 2.35
CA GLU A 393 -21.03 2.86 3.63
C GLU A 393 -20.23 4.16 3.83
N ILE A 394 -19.08 4.26 3.17
CA ILE A 394 -18.12 5.33 3.39
C ILE A 394 -18.18 6.38 2.29
N GLU A 395 -18.52 5.97 1.07
CA GLU A 395 -18.96 6.90 0.05
C GLU A 395 -20.11 7.78 0.56
N ASN A 396 -20.96 7.20 1.43
CA ASN A 396 -22.06 7.88 2.11
C ASN A 396 -21.68 8.53 3.46
N MET A 397 -20.43 8.41 3.94
CA MET A 397 -20.01 9.00 5.21
C MET A 397 -19.69 10.50 5.06
N GLU A 398 -20.32 11.33 5.87
CA GLU A 398 -20.05 12.77 6.00
C GLU A 398 -18.56 13.08 6.26
N LEU A 399 -17.98 14.11 5.62
CA LEU A 399 -16.55 14.43 5.76
C LEU A 399 -16.14 14.73 7.22
N LYS A 400 -17.02 15.40 7.99
CA LYS A 400 -16.83 15.67 9.42
C LYS A 400 -16.63 14.40 10.24
N ASP A 401 -17.25 13.31 9.80
CA ASP A 401 -17.20 12.02 10.44
C ASP A 401 -16.01 11.25 9.88
N LEU A 402 -15.81 11.17 8.55
CA LEU A 402 -14.65 10.51 7.91
C LEU A 402 -13.30 10.95 8.51
N TYR A 403 -13.13 12.24 8.76
CA TYR A 403 -11.90 12.81 9.35
C TYR A 403 -12.03 13.10 10.85
N SER A 404 -12.88 12.40 11.61
CA SER A 404 -12.94 12.47 13.07
C SER A 404 -11.93 11.54 13.75
N TYR A 405 -11.61 11.72 15.03
CA TYR A 405 -10.72 10.82 15.78
C TYR A 405 -11.36 9.46 16.13
N ASN A 406 -12.61 9.48 16.63
CA ASN A 406 -13.42 8.26 16.80
C ASN A 406 -13.54 7.51 15.49
N THR A 407 -13.47 8.24 14.39
CA THR A 407 -13.18 7.68 13.09
C THR A 407 -11.70 7.22 13.15
N PHE A 408 -10.64 8.02 12.90
CA PHE A 408 -9.20 7.63 12.84
C PHE A 408 -8.83 6.24 13.39
N LEU A 409 -9.01 5.97 14.69
CA LEU A 409 -8.69 4.71 15.38
C LEU A 409 -9.06 3.40 14.66
N LYS A 410 -10.11 3.40 13.84
CA LYS A 410 -10.64 2.19 13.18
C LYS A 410 -10.16 2.02 11.71
N MET A 411 -9.55 3.05 11.11
CA MET A 411 -8.92 3.03 9.74
C MET A 411 -7.40 3.01 9.88
N ASP A 412 -6.86 2.26 10.85
CA ASP A 412 -5.39 2.15 10.88
C ASP A 412 -4.87 1.36 9.67
N ILE A 413 -5.72 0.49 9.10
CA ILE A 413 -5.77 0.29 7.66
C ILE A 413 -6.66 1.36 7.07
N LEU A 414 -6.09 2.30 6.31
CA LEU A 414 -6.61 2.68 4.99
C LEU A 414 -5.57 3.28 4.05
N LYS A 415 -5.31 2.52 3.00
CA LYS A 415 -6.03 2.75 1.73
C LYS A 415 -7.12 1.65 1.67
N LYS A 416 -8.40 1.82 1.29
CA LYS A 416 -9.23 2.96 0.83
C LYS A 416 -10.65 2.87 1.48
N TYR A 417 -11.00 3.75 2.42
CA TYR A 417 -12.34 3.96 3.08
C TYR A 417 -12.87 2.79 3.98
N ALA A 418 -13.72 2.88 5.03
CA ALA A 418 -13.76 3.49 6.41
C ALA A 418 -14.91 2.81 7.27
N LYS A 419 -15.62 3.48 8.22
CA LYS A 419 -16.05 2.98 9.59
C LYS A 419 -17.55 3.15 9.96
N PRO A 420 -18.11 2.76 11.16
CA PRO A 420 -17.57 2.53 12.53
C PRO A 420 -17.76 1.07 13.06
N GLU A 421 -17.49 0.63 14.31
CA GLU A 421 -17.29 1.24 15.66
C GLU A 421 -16.15 0.57 16.49
N ASN A 422 -15.92 0.93 17.76
CA ASN A 422 -14.84 0.43 18.66
C ASN A 422 -13.40 0.55 18.08
N PHE A 423 -12.36 0.09 18.81
CA PHE A 423 -10.97 -0.01 18.27
C PHE A 423 -10.84 -1.30 17.45
N SER A 424 -11.70 -1.42 16.44
CA SER A 424 -11.68 -2.51 15.47
C SER A 424 -11.14 -1.97 14.16
N LEU A 425 -9.95 -2.43 13.79
CA LEU A 425 -9.41 -2.18 12.46
C LEU A 425 -10.34 -2.79 11.40
N ILE A 426 -10.40 -2.15 10.23
CA ILE A 426 -11.42 -2.41 9.22
C ILE A 426 -10.89 -3.20 8.05
N ALA A 427 -11.65 -4.23 7.69
CA ALA A 427 -11.53 -4.92 6.42
C ALA A 427 -12.66 -4.47 5.47
N LEU A 428 -12.34 -4.35 4.19
CA LEU A 428 -13.26 -3.92 3.14
C LEU A 428 -13.92 -5.13 2.49
N GLU A 429 -15.23 -5.03 2.23
CA GLU A 429 -15.91 -6.05 1.40
C GLU A 429 -15.73 -5.76 -0.10
N ASN A 430 -14.48 -5.98 -0.53
CA ASN A 430 -14.08 -6.53 -1.84
C ASN A 430 -12.95 -7.54 -1.55
N GLU A 431 -12.80 -8.58 -2.36
CA GLU A 431 -11.91 -9.71 -2.04
C GLU A 431 -10.40 -9.34 -2.12
N ASP A 432 -9.53 -10.16 -1.50
CA ASP A 432 -8.05 -10.02 -1.42
C ASP A 432 -7.46 -8.87 -0.54
N ASP A 433 -8.12 -8.45 0.54
CA ASP A 433 -7.78 -7.23 1.33
C ASP A 433 -6.27 -6.98 1.67
N TYR A 434 -5.75 -5.85 1.19
CA TYR A 434 -4.34 -5.70 0.74
C TYR A 434 -3.30 -5.38 1.81
N PHE A 435 -3.73 -4.97 3.00
CA PHE A 435 -2.86 -4.53 4.09
C PHE A 435 -2.75 -5.61 5.19
N TRP A 436 -3.68 -6.57 5.20
CA TRP A 436 -3.80 -7.67 6.16
C TRP A 436 -3.25 -9.00 5.61
N ASN A 437 -2.17 -8.91 4.83
CA ASN A 437 -1.26 -10.04 4.70
C ASN A 437 -0.64 -10.31 6.09
N TRP A 438 -1.25 -11.24 6.81
CA TRP A 438 -0.59 -12.10 7.81
C TRP A 438 0.72 -12.71 7.29
N GLU A 439 0.88 -12.68 5.97
CA GLU A 439 1.99 -13.18 5.18
C GLU A 439 3.06 -12.09 4.88
N LEU A 440 3.00 -10.90 5.51
CA LEU A 440 3.97 -9.78 5.41
C LEU A 440 4.49 -9.28 6.78
#